data_AF-A0A7S0H6I0-F1
#
_entry.id   AF-A0A7S0H6I0-F1
#
_cell.length_a   1.000
_cell.length_b   1.000
_cell.length_c   1.000
_cell.angle_alpha   90.00
_cell.angle_beta   90.00
_cell.angle_gamma   90.00
#
_symmetry.space_group_name_H-M   'P 1'
#
loop_
_entity.id
_entity.type
_entity.pdbx_description
1 polymer ?
#
loop_
_entity_poly.entity_id
_entity_poly.type
_entity_poly.pdbx_seq_one_letter_code
_entity_poly.pdbx_strand_id
1 'polypeptide(L)'
;MMTLESSYEAICMASDAGEKCLVVCDRGIMDASVYCDEETWSRVMKSVGLDHSSACDARYDGVLHLVTAADGAEEHYNLESNTEGVRTETAEQARHLDKRTHSAWRSHPWLTFIDNSTDFNNKVKRAVAAICGVVGEQAPNWTLRRRKFLVSAANLRQSGIDVTTSDCDYTYLVSTDGKQHRLRRRVADGGVLYTHIKRSVNERGETMDVKCNIGRRSYLELLSHQDPDRLPIRVVRQAFVWKHRHFCLNNILCAASSSNERQSPRTFGSIMVLNCWCEDDANLMLPPPEVVQLEKEVTGMLEYSLFYLSQVNPNKLKEAGS
;
A
#
# COMPACT_ATOMS: atom_id res chain seq x y z
N MET A 1 21.73 6.92 9.80
CA MET A 1 20.44 6.22 9.63
C MET A 1 20.50 5.27 8.44
N MET A 2 20.58 5.76 7.20
CA MET A 2 20.53 4.91 5.99
C MET A 2 21.55 3.78 5.96
N THR A 3 22.82 4.08 6.26
CA THR A 3 23.89 3.07 6.30
C THR A 3 23.64 1.99 7.36
N LEU A 4 23.04 2.37 8.49
CA LEU A 4 22.75 1.43 9.58
C LEU A 4 21.63 0.46 9.17
N GLU A 5 20.53 0.99 8.62
CA GLU A 5 19.42 0.18 8.10
C GLU A 5 19.91 -0.77 7.00
N SER A 6 20.70 -0.29 6.03
CA SER A 6 21.29 -1.14 4.99
C SER A 6 22.25 -2.21 5.54
N SER A 7 22.91 -1.95 6.67
CA SER A 7 23.75 -2.96 7.32
C SER A 7 22.91 -4.08 7.92
N TYR A 8 21.80 -3.74 8.59
CA TYR A 8 20.87 -4.74 9.13
C TYR A 8 20.16 -5.52 8.03
N GLU A 9 19.75 -4.86 6.95
CA GLU A 9 19.21 -5.53 5.76
C GLU A 9 20.21 -6.52 5.17
N ALA A 10 21.49 -6.13 5.04
CA ALA A 10 22.53 -7.01 4.53
C ALA A 10 22.75 -8.24 5.45
N ILE A 11 22.69 -8.05 6.78
CA ILE A 11 22.75 -9.16 7.74
C ILE A 11 21.55 -10.10 7.56
N CYS A 12 20.34 -9.56 7.43
CA CYS A 12 19.15 -10.37 7.15
C CYS A 12 19.22 -11.10 5.80
N MET A 13 19.80 -10.49 4.77
CA MET A 13 19.97 -11.16 3.47
C MET A 13 21.05 -12.26 3.52
N ALA A 14 21.99 -12.16 4.46
CA ALA A 14 23.05 -13.14 4.68
C ALA A 14 22.67 -14.26 5.65
N SER A 15 21.50 -14.21 6.30
CA SER A 15 21.04 -15.27 7.21
C SER A 15 20.80 -16.58 6.46
N ASP A 16 20.93 -17.71 7.17
CA ASP A 16 20.78 -19.03 6.58
C ASP A 16 19.42 -19.24 5.90
N ALA A 17 19.43 -20.07 4.86
CA ALA A 17 18.23 -20.41 4.11
C ALA A 17 17.20 -21.10 5.03
N GLY A 18 16.13 -20.38 5.36
CA GLY A 18 15.03 -20.87 6.20
C GLY A 18 14.72 -20.02 7.42
N GLU A 19 15.63 -19.11 7.82
CA GLU A 19 15.37 -18.19 8.92
C GLU A 19 14.57 -16.96 8.45
N LYS A 20 13.53 -16.61 9.21
CA LYS A 20 12.73 -15.41 8.95
C LYS A 20 13.39 -14.23 9.68
N CYS A 21 13.85 -13.23 8.93
CA CYS A 21 14.40 -11.99 9.49
C CYS A 21 13.38 -10.84 9.35
N LEU A 22 13.27 -10.01 10.38
CA LEU A 22 12.47 -8.79 10.37
C LEU A 22 13.31 -7.63 10.91
N VAL A 23 13.46 -6.57 10.11
CA VAL A 23 14.07 -5.32 10.56
C VAL A 23 12.96 -4.32 10.86
N VAL A 24 12.89 -3.85 12.10
CA VAL A 24 11.97 -2.79 12.51
C VAL A 24 12.76 -1.51 12.69
N CYS A 25 12.41 -0.48 11.93
CA CYS A 25 13.03 0.84 12.03
C CYS A 25 12.15 1.74 12.90
N ASP A 26 12.73 2.30 13.97
CA ASP A 26 12.10 3.42 14.69
C ASP A 26 12.37 4.70 13.90
N ARG A 27 11.29 5.20 13.27
CA ARG A 27 11.30 6.24 12.21
C ARG A 27 11.92 5.76 10.90
N GLY A 28 11.57 6.48 9.83
CA GLY A 28 12.14 6.29 8.50
C GLY A 28 12.63 7.59 7.88
N ILE A 29 13.30 7.49 6.75
CA ILE A 29 13.95 8.63 6.09
C ILE A 29 12.99 9.79 5.79
N MET A 30 11.74 9.48 5.43
CA MET A 30 10.75 10.51 5.08
C MET A 30 10.31 11.35 6.28
N ASP A 31 10.51 10.88 7.52
CA ASP A 31 10.20 11.67 8.72
C ASP A 31 11.03 12.96 8.77
N ALA A 32 12.26 12.94 8.22
CA ALA A 32 13.12 14.12 8.18
C ALA A 32 12.52 15.25 7.33
N SER A 33 11.71 14.93 6.31
CA SER A 33 11.03 15.93 5.46
C SER A 33 10.04 16.80 6.25
N VAL A 34 9.57 16.34 7.41
CA VAL A 34 8.64 17.08 8.26
C VAL A 34 9.35 18.22 9.01
N TYR A 35 10.66 18.14 9.19
CA TYR A 35 11.42 19.10 9.99
C TYR A 35 12.18 20.14 9.15
N CYS A 36 12.00 20.13 7.83
CA CYS A 36 12.58 21.12 6.92
C CYS A 36 11.59 21.56 5.85
N ASP A 37 11.92 22.63 5.13
CA ASP A 37 11.19 23.05 3.94
C ASP A 37 11.51 22.15 2.73
N GLU A 38 10.66 22.21 1.70
CA GLU A 38 10.75 21.36 0.51
C GLU A 38 12.06 21.57 -0.28
N GLU A 39 12.59 22.80 -0.32
CA GLU A 39 13.84 23.12 -1.03
C GLU A 39 15.03 22.48 -0.32
N THR A 40 15.09 22.60 1.00
CA THR A 40 16.09 21.97 1.84
C THR A 40 16.00 20.45 1.74
N TRP A 41 14.80 19.88 1.83
CA TRP A 41 14.57 18.45 1.67
C TRP A 41 15.06 17.94 0.31
N SER A 42 14.71 18.64 -0.77
CA SER A 42 15.13 18.30 -2.13
C SER A 42 16.66 18.33 -2.29
N ARG A 43 17.34 19.33 -1.71
CA ARG A 43 18.81 19.40 -1.70
C ARG A 43 19.43 18.23 -0.94
N VAL A 44 18.90 17.87 0.22
CA VAL A 44 19.38 16.73 1.01
C VAL A 44 19.22 15.43 0.22
N MET A 45 18.03 15.17 -0.32
CA MET A 45 17.74 13.98 -1.13
C MET A 45 18.69 13.85 -2.34
N LYS A 46 18.91 14.96 -3.05
CA LYS A 46 19.86 15.01 -4.16
C LYS A 46 21.30 14.75 -3.72
N SER A 47 21.71 15.25 -2.55
CA SER A 47 23.08 15.05 -2.03
C SER A 47 23.37 13.59 -1.69
N VAL A 48 22.35 12.81 -1.33
CA VAL A 48 22.46 11.38 -1.04
C VAL A 48 22.08 10.49 -2.22
N GLY A 49 21.77 11.09 -3.38
CA GLY A 49 21.44 10.36 -4.61
C GLY A 49 20.13 9.60 -4.56
N LEU A 50 19.18 10.01 -3.71
CA LEU A 50 17.88 9.38 -3.59
C LEU A 50 16.79 10.24 -4.23
N ASP A 51 15.83 9.56 -4.87
CA ASP A 51 14.55 10.14 -5.26
C ASP A 51 13.45 9.71 -4.29
N HIS A 52 12.27 10.32 -4.41
CA HIS A 52 11.12 10.03 -3.53
C HIS A 52 10.71 8.56 -3.61
N SER A 53 10.71 7.96 -4.79
CA SER A 53 10.35 6.55 -4.98
C SER A 53 11.34 5.61 -4.28
N SER A 54 12.63 5.93 -4.29
CA SER A 54 13.66 5.13 -3.67
C SER A 54 13.63 5.26 -2.15
N ALA A 55 13.42 6.47 -1.63
CA ALA A 55 13.38 6.73 -0.19
C ALA A 55 12.08 6.29 0.49
N CYS A 56 10.93 6.55 -0.15
CA CYS A 56 9.63 6.20 0.39
C CYS A 56 9.24 4.78 -0.04
N ASP A 57 9.02 4.55 -1.34
CA ASP A 57 8.26 3.39 -1.82
C ASP A 57 9.08 2.08 -1.91
N ALA A 58 10.37 2.16 -2.23
CA ALA A 58 11.21 0.99 -2.53
C ALA A 58 11.95 0.45 -1.30
N ARG A 59 12.18 1.31 -0.31
CA ARG A 59 13.09 1.05 0.81
C ARG A 59 12.44 0.30 1.97
N TYR A 60 11.14 0.50 2.18
CA TYR A 60 10.40 -0.14 3.25
C TYR A 60 9.34 -1.08 2.66
N ASP A 61 9.25 -2.31 3.17
CA ASP A 61 8.17 -3.24 2.76
C ASP A 61 6.79 -2.79 3.27
N GLY A 62 6.80 -2.05 4.39
CA GLY A 62 5.62 -1.52 5.05
C GLY A 62 5.97 -0.34 5.96
N VAL A 63 5.03 0.60 6.09
CA VAL A 63 5.13 1.73 7.00
C VAL A 63 3.93 1.68 7.95
N LEU A 64 4.20 1.68 9.26
CA LEU A 64 3.19 1.76 10.29
C LEU A 64 3.25 3.15 10.93
N HIS A 65 2.18 3.92 10.76
CA HIS A 65 2.02 5.19 11.45
C HIS A 65 1.25 4.98 12.75
N LEU A 66 1.91 5.15 13.88
CA LEU A 66 1.27 5.17 15.19
C LEU A 66 0.83 6.61 15.49
N VAL A 67 -0.49 6.86 15.51
CA VAL A 67 -1.02 8.21 15.77
C VAL A 67 -0.57 8.69 17.15
N THR A 68 -0.10 9.93 17.21
CA THR A 68 0.34 10.57 18.46
C THR A 68 -0.71 10.46 19.57
N ALA A 69 -0.29 10.25 20.82
CA ALA A 69 -1.21 10.26 21.96
C ALA A 69 -1.92 11.61 22.12
N ALA A 70 -1.35 12.70 21.59
CA ALA A 70 -2.02 13.99 21.56
C ALA A 70 -3.33 13.99 20.75
N ASP A 71 -3.65 12.96 19.97
CA ASP A 71 -4.86 12.85 19.17
C ASP A 71 -5.72 11.65 19.62
N GLY A 72 -6.66 11.88 20.54
CA GLY A 72 -7.59 10.85 21.03
C GLY A 72 -7.10 9.98 22.18
N ALA A 73 -6.00 10.35 22.84
CA ALA A 73 -5.49 9.74 24.08
C ALA A 73 -4.68 10.78 24.90
N GLU A 74 -5.15 12.02 24.95
CA GLU A 74 -4.46 13.18 25.49
C GLU A 74 -4.07 13.01 26.97
N GLU A 75 -4.82 12.21 27.73
CA GLU A 75 -4.50 11.82 29.10
C GLU A 75 -3.15 11.08 29.24
N HIS A 76 -2.68 10.49 28.15
CA HIS A 76 -1.37 9.84 28.05
C HIS A 76 -0.32 10.75 27.40
N TYR A 77 -0.70 11.95 26.94
CA TYR A 77 0.19 12.95 26.37
C TYR A 77 0.71 13.91 27.45
N ASN A 78 1.47 13.37 28.41
CA ASN A 78 2.01 14.15 29.53
C ASN A 78 3.41 14.68 29.23
N LEU A 79 3.54 16.01 29.19
CA LEU A 79 4.82 16.70 29.12
C LEU A 79 5.55 16.71 30.48
N GLU A 80 4.84 16.49 31.58
CA GLU A 80 5.37 16.57 32.95
C GLU A 80 6.25 15.36 33.32
N SER A 81 6.03 14.19 32.71
CA SER A 81 6.87 13.00 32.89
C SER A 81 8.09 12.97 31.96
N ASN A 82 8.28 13.97 31.09
CA ASN A 82 9.51 14.15 30.30
C ASN A 82 10.59 14.80 31.17
N THR A 83 11.04 14.09 32.21
CA THR A 83 12.15 14.53 33.07
C THR A 83 13.44 14.84 32.28
N GLU A 84 13.56 14.37 31.03
CA GLU A 84 14.71 14.60 30.15
C GLU A 84 14.45 15.57 28.98
N GLY A 85 13.29 16.25 28.91
CA GLY A 85 13.03 17.25 27.86
C GLY A 85 12.94 16.70 26.43
N VAL A 86 12.73 15.38 26.27
CA VAL A 86 12.73 14.66 24.98
C VAL A 86 11.58 15.06 24.06
N ARG A 87 10.46 15.56 24.59
CA ARG A 87 9.39 16.20 23.79
C ARG A 87 9.13 17.60 24.31
N THR A 88 9.21 18.56 23.42
CA THR A 88 9.05 20.00 23.71
C THR A 88 7.78 20.57 23.11
N GLU A 89 7.12 19.81 22.24
CA GLU A 89 5.94 20.24 21.50
C GLU A 89 4.68 20.21 22.38
N THR A 90 3.80 21.20 22.21
CA THR A 90 2.45 21.14 22.80
C THR A 90 1.62 20.06 22.12
N ALA A 91 0.50 19.65 22.74
CA ALA A 91 -0.43 18.69 22.14
C ALA A 91 -0.89 19.13 20.73
N GLU A 92 -1.16 20.42 20.53
CA GLU A 92 -1.54 20.97 19.23
C GLU A 92 -0.41 20.89 18.20
N GLN A 93 0.82 21.23 18.61
CA GLN A 93 1.99 21.12 17.74
C GLN A 93 2.26 19.67 17.37
N ALA A 94 2.10 18.74 18.32
CA ALA A 94 2.26 17.31 18.06
C ALA A 94 1.21 16.76 17.09
N ARG A 95 -0.07 17.16 17.22
CA ARG A 95 -1.10 16.83 16.22
C ARG A 95 -0.75 17.39 14.85
N HIS A 96 -0.21 18.60 14.79
CA HIS A 96 0.20 19.20 13.51
C HIS A 96 1.38 18.47 12.87
N LEU A 97 2.41 18.12 13.64
CA LEU A 97 3.55 17.34 13.17
C LEU A 97 3.13 15.93 12.74
N ASP A 98 2.27 15.27 13.52
CA ASP A 98 1.70 13.96 13.18
C ASP A 98 0.99 14.01 11.82
N LYS A 99 0.20 15.05 11.56
CA LYS A 99 -0.42 15.31 10.25
C LYS A 99 0.57 15.50 9.11
N ARG A 100 1.67 16.21 9.35
CA ARG A 100 2.71 16.39 8.32
C ARG A 100 3.46 15.08 8.05
N THR A 101 3.75 14.29 9.08
CA THR A 101 4.34 12.95 8.95
C THR A 101 3.44 12.03 8.14
N HIS A 102 2.12 12.05 8.39
CA HIS A 102 1.15 11.30 7.57
C HIS A 102 1.30 11.63 6.09
N SER A 103 1.36 12.93 5.77
CA SER A 103 1.46 13.41 4.39
C SER A 103 2.77 13.01 3.71
N ALA A 104 3.87 12.96 4.45
CA ALA A 104 5.18 12.55 3.94
C ALA A 104 5.21 11.08 3.47
N TRP A 105 4.46 10.20 4.15
CA TRP A 105 4.40 8.77 3.82
C TRP A 105 3.22 8.37 2.93
N ARG A 106 2.29 9.27 2.62
CA ARG A 106 1.03 8.99 1.91
C ARG A 106 1.19 8.24 0.59
N SER A 107 2.30 8.41 -0.12
CA SER A 107 2.61 7.72 -1.38
C SER A 107 2.90 6.22 -1.20
N HIS A 108 3.31 5.84 0.01
CA HIS A 108 3.81 4.51 0.32
C HIS A 108 2.75 3.46 -0.05
N PRO A 109 3.08 2.41 -0.82
CA PRO A 109 2.11 1.43 -1.28
C PRO A 109 1.46 0.61 -0.15
N TRP A 110 2.07 0.62 1.03
CA TRP A 110 1.63 -0.11 2.21
C TRP A 110 1.81 0.73 3.47
N LEU A 111 0.94 1.71 3.63
CA LEU A 111 0.87 2.55 4.83
C LEU A 111 -0.33 2.11 5.67
N THR A 112 -0.08 1.74 6.92
CA THR A 112 -1.12 1.39 7.89
C THR A 112 -1.11 2.37 9.04
N PHE A 113 -2.28 2.86 9.41
CA PHE A 113 -2.47 3.78 10.53
C PHE A 113 -2.99 3.02 11.74
N ILE A 114 -2.42 3.29 12.91
CA ILE A 114 -2.86 2.75 14.19
C ILE A 114 -3.26 3.94 15.09
N ASP A 115 -4.55 4.22 15.13
CA ASP A 115 -5.14 5.29 15.92
C ASP A 115 -5.25 4.95 17.43
N ASN A 116 -5.75 5.90 18.23
CA ASN A 116 -5.97 5.75 19.67
C ASN A 116 -7.40 5.33 20.03
N SER A 117 -8.17 4.75 19.11
CA SER A 117 -9.56 4.34 19.37
C SER A 117 -9.72 3.18 20.35
N THR A 118 -8.62 2.54 20.72
CA THR A 118 -8.55 1.38 21.63
C THR A 118 -7.51 1.65 22.72
N ASP A 119 -7.60 0.91 23.84
CA ASP A 119 -6.56 0.96 24.87
C ASP A 119 -5.15 0.60 24.33
N PHE A 120 -4.12 0.94 25.09
CA PHE A 120 -2.72 0.74 24.72
C PHE A 120 -2.39 -0.69 24.30
N ASN A 121 -2.87 -1.70 25.03
CA ASN A 121 -2.56 -3.10 24.73
C ASN A 121 -3.20 -3.53 23.41
N ASN A 122 -4.43 -3.11 23.16
CA ASN A 122 -5.09 -3.37 21.89
C ASN A 122 -4.45 -2.57 20.75
N LYS A 123 -4.00 -1.33 20.99
CA LYS A 123 -3.20 -0.56 20.00
C LYS A 123 -1.92 -1.32 19.59
N VAL A 124 -1.21 -1.90 20.55
CA VAL A 124 -0.03 -2.75 20.29
C VAL A 124 -0.39 -3.99 19.48
N LYS A 125 -1.46 -4.71 19.83
CA LYS A 125 -1.92 -5.87 19.05
C LYS A 125 -2.26 -5.51 17.61
N ARG A 126 -2.89 -4.36 17.39
CA ARG A 126 -3.21 -3.84 16.05
C ARG A 126 -1.95 -3.53 15.24
N ALA A 127 -0.93 -2.96 15.89
CA ALA A 127 0.38 -2.74 15.25
C ALA A 127 1.06 -4.07 14.88
N VAL A 128 1.07 -5.05 15.77
CA VAL A 128 1.62 -6.40 15.48
C VAL A 128 0.87 -7.07 14.34
N ALA A 129 -0.47 -6.98 14.31
CA ALA A 129 -1.26 -7.44 13.18
C ALA A 129 -0.83 -6.71 11.90
N ALA A 130 -0.74 -5.38 11.88
CA ALA A 130 -0.29 -4.67 10.69
C ALA A 130 1.09 -5.15 10.17
N ILE A 131 2.06 -5.44 11.05
CA ILE A 131 3.37 -6.03 10.68
C ILE A 131 3.21 -7.41 10.06
N CYS A 132 2.47 -8.32 10.71
CA CYS A 132 2.23 -9.67 10.21
C CYS A 132 1.66 -9.64 8.77
N GLY A 133 0.79 -8.68 8.44
CA GLY A 133 0.25 -8.55 7.08
C GLY A 133 1.24 -8.03 6.05
N VAL A 134 2.23 -7.25 6.46
CA VAL A 134 3.35 -6.84 5.59
C VAL A 134 4.15 -8.07 5.18
N VAL A 135 4.52 -8.89 6.16
CA VAL A 135 5.44 -10.04 5.96
C VAL A 135 4.73 -11.28 5.42
N GLY A 136 3.40 -11.26 5.31
CA GLY A 136 2.65 -12.42 4.89
C GLY A 136 2.64 -13.51 5.97
N GLU A 137 2.40 -13.11 7.21
CA GLU A 137 2.12 -13.99 8.35
C GLU A 137 0.75 -13.66 8.94
N GLN A 138 0.15 -14.62 9.64
CA GLN A 138 -1.07 -14.37 10.42
C GLN A 138 -0.72 -14.01 11.85
N ALA A 139 -1.31 -12.93 12.37
CA ALA A 139 -1.26 -12.59 13.78
C ALA A 139 -2.36 -13.32 14.56
N PRO A 140 -2.11 -13.71 15.83
CA PRO A 140 -3.19 -14.13 16.71
C PRO A 140 -4.19 -12.96 16.90
N ASN A 141 -5.47 -13.21 16.65
CA ASN A 141 -6.56 -12.21 16.60
C ASN A 141 -6.48 -11.22 15.44
N TRP A 142 -6.03 -11.69 14.27
CA TRP A 142 -6.07 -10.93 13.03
C TRP A 142 -7.49 -10.46 12.68
N THR A 143 -7.82 -9.19 12.96
CA THR A 143 -9.08 -8.55 12.57
C THR A 143 -8.93 -7.60 11.39
N LEU A 144 -7.70 -7.19 11.05
CA LEU A 144 -7.42 -6.22 9.99
C LEU A 144 -7.60 -6.83 8.59
N ARG A 145 -8.71 -6.56 7.92
CA ARG A 145 -8.98 -7.07 6.57
C ARG A 145 -8.91 -5.98 5.52
N ARG A 146 -8.53 -6.38 4.30
CA ARG A 146 -8.62 -5.50 3.15
C ARG A 146 -10.07 -5.49 2.63
N ARG A 147 -10.75 -4.38 2.79
CA ARG A 147 -12.09 -4.16 2.24
C ARG A 147 -12.02 -3.46 0.89
N LYS A 148 -12.99 -3.77 0.03
CA LYS A 148 -13.10 -3.22 -1.32
C LYS A 148 -14.52 -2.75 -1.57
N PHE A 149 -14.67 -1.56 -2.14
CA PHE A 149 -15.96 -0.98 -2.46
C PHE A 149 -15.99 -0.58 -3.93
N LEU A 150 -17.05 -0.96 -4.63
CA LEU A 150 -17.31 -0.49 -5.99
C LEU A 150 -17.72 0.98 -5.93
N VAL A 151 -17.16 1.79 -6.83
CA VAL A 151 -17.33 3.24 -6.85
C VAL A 151 -17.96 3.66 -8.17
N SER A 152 -19.04 4.42 -8.11
CA SER A 152 -19.70 4.97 -9.30
C SER A 152 -19.07 6.31 -9.74
N ALA A 153 -18.67 7.14 -8.77
CA ALA A 153 -18.08 8.45 -9.00
C ALA A 153 -17.10 8.84 -7.87
N ALA A 154 -16.08 9.64 -8.20
CA ALA A 154 -15.15 10.17 -7.21
C ALA A 154 -14.63 11.56 -7.62
N ASN A 155 -14.65 12.50 -6.67
CA ASN A 155 -14.30 13.91 -6.87
C ASN A 155 -13.11 14.36 -5.99
N LEU A 156 -12.14 13.47 -5.78
CA LEU A 156 -11.03 13.68 -4.84
C LEU A 156 -10.23 14.98 -5.05
N ARG A 157 -10.10 15.46 -6.29
CA ARG A 157 -9.37 16.70 -6.58
C ARG A 157 -10.13 17.95 -6.16
N GLN A 158 -11.46 17.90 -6.20
CA GLN A 158 -12.33 19.05 -5.87
C GLN A 158 -12.63 19.13 -4.37
N SER A 159 -12.36 18.06 -3.62
CA SER A 159 -12.63 17.98 -2.19
C SER A 159 -11.58 18.60 -1.29
N GLY A 160 -10.49 19.16 -1.85
CA GLY A 160 -9.37 19.70 -1.08
C GLY A 160 -8.58 18.66 -0.29
N ILE A 161 -8.71 17.37 -0.65
CA ILE A 161 -7.96 16.27 -0.03
C ILE A 161 -6.66 16.09 -0.79
N ASP A 162 -5.55 15.94 -0.06
CA ASP A 162 -4.26 15.65 -0.67
C ASP A 162 -4.23 14.24 -1.26
N VAL A 163 -4.09 14.15 -2.59
CA VAL A 163 -4.08 12.88 -3.33
C VAL A 163 -2.72 12.62 -3.98
N THR A 164 -2.17 11.42 -3.78
CA THR A 164 -0.99 10.97 -4.53
C THR A 164 -1.47 10.06 -5.63
N THR A 165 -1.07 10.36 -6.87
CA THR A 165 -1.42 9.53 -8.03
C THR A 165 -0.24 8.65 -8.41
N SER A 166 -0.49 7.36 -8.65
CA SER A 166 0.49 6.44 -9.22
C SER A 166 -0.12 5.64 -10.36
N ASP A 167 0.68 5.35 -11.37
CA ASP A 167 0.30 4.52 -12.51
C ASP A 167 0.91 3.14 -12.37
N CYS A 168 0.07 2.09 -12.39
CA CYS A 168 0.49 0.73 -12.12
C CYS A 168 0.12 -0.19 -13.28
N ASP A 169 1.13 -0.81 -13.91
CA ASP A 169 0.94 -1.90 -14.86
C ASP A 169 1.11 -3.24 -14.14
N TYR A 170 0.13 -4.13 -14.30
CA TYR A 170 0.14 -5.48 -13.76
C TYR A 170 0.19 -6.50 -14.90
N THR A 171 1.17 -7.41 -14.84
CA THR A 171 1.33 -8.50 -15.80
C THR A 171 1.36 -9.82 -15.05
N TYR A 172 0.48 -10.74 -15.41
CA TYR A 172 0.43 -12.07 -14.82
C TYR A 172 1.41 -13.00 -15.51
N LEU A 173 2.05 -13.87 -14.73
CA LEU A 173 3.01 -14.84 -15.23
C LEU A 173 2.44 -16.25 -15.17
N VAL A 174 2.88 -17.12 -16.06
CA VAL A 174 2.64 -18.56 -15.94
C VAL A 174 3.28 -19.05 -14.63
N SER A 175 2.54 -19.83 -13.85
CA SER A 175 3.04 -20.44 -12.61
C SER A 175 2.72 -21.92 -12.56
N THR A 176 3.68 -22.73 -12.12
CA THR A 176 3.56 -24.19 -12.01
C THR A 176 3.45 -24.68 -10.56
N ASP A 177 3.61 -23.79 -9.59
CA ASP A 177 3.62 -24.09 -8.16
C ASP A 177 2.24 -23.95 -7.49
N GLY A 178 1.18 -23.81 -8.29
CA GLY A 178 -0.19 -23.57 -7.83
C GLY A 178 -0.41 -22.18 -7.22
N LYS A 179 0.59 -21.30 -7.23
CA LYS A 179 0.48 -19.91 -6.74
C LYS A 179 0.28 -18.96 -7.89
N GLN A 180 -0.27 -17.78 -7.60
CA GLN A 180 -0.45 -16.74 -8.60
C GLN A 180 0.76 -15.80 -8.59
N HIS A 181 1.47 -15.72 -9.70
CA HIS A 181 2.59 -14.80 -9.90
C HIS A 181 2.18 -13.62 -10.76
N ARG A 182 2.53 -12.40 -10.33
CA ARG A 182 2.34 -11.19 -11.14
C ARG A 182 3.48 -10.21 -10.95
N LEU A 183 3.87 -9.55 -12.03
CA LEU A 183 4.74 -8.39 -11.99
C LEU A 183 3.90 -7.12 -11.85
N ARG A 184 4.46 -6.14 -11.15
CA ARG A 184 3.93 -4.79 -11.07
C ARG A 184 5.03 -3.81 -11.45
N ARG A 185 4.76 -2.94 -12.41
CA ARG A 185 5.52 -1.71 -12.65
C ARG A 185 4.70 -0.55 -12.11
N ARG A 186 5.22 0.21 -11.15
CA ARG A 186 4.57 1.40 -10.59
C ARG A 186 5.38 2.63 -10.93
N VAL A 187 4.73 3.65 -11.46
CA VAL A 187 5.30 4.98 -11.73
C VAL A 187 4.65 5.99 -10.78
N ALA A 188 5.45 6.68 -9.98
CA ALA A 188 5.00 7.72 -9.07
C ALA A 188 6.13 8.71 -8.81
N ASP A 189 5.80 10.00 -8.65
CA ASP A 189 6.73 11.05 -8.20
C ASP A 189 8.09 11.05 -8.95
N GLY A 190 8.04 10.82 -10.27
CA GLY A 190 9.21 10.79 -11.16
C GLY A 190 10.01 9.47 -11.17
N GLY A 191 9.72 8.54 -10.25
CA GLY A 191 10.39 7.25 -10.14
C GLY A 191 9.60 6.06 -10.69
N VAL A 192 10.29 4.93 -10.88
CA VAL A 192 9.69 3.66 -11.32
C VAL A 192 10.14 2.54 -10.38
N LEU A 193 9.16 1.85 -9.79
CA LEU A 193 9.39 0.68 -8.95
C LEU A 193 8.86 -0.59 -9.63
N TYR A 194 9.67 -1.63 -9.68
CA TYR A 194 9.28 -2.95 -10.16
C TYR A 194 9.16 -3.92 -9.00
N THR A 195 8.06 -4.67 -8.95
CA THR A 195 7.79 -5.63 -7.88
C THR A 195 7.30 -6.95 -8.47
N HIS A 196 7.89 -8.08 -8.05
CA HIS A 196 7.31 -9.40 -8.24
C HIS A 196 6.42 -9.74 -7.04
N ILE A 197 5.16 -10.07 -7.31
CA ILE A 197 4.17 -10.40 -6.29
C ILE A 197 3.76 -11.86 -6.46
N LYS A 198 3.93 -12.65 -5.40
CA LYS A 198 3.49 -14.03 -5.31
C LYS A 198 2.31 -14.10 -4.36
N ARG A 199 1.17 -14.55 -4.86
CA ARG A 199 -0.04 -14.76 -4.06
C ARG A 199 -0.21 -16.25 -3.76
N SER A 200 -0.34 -16.58 -2.49
CA SER A 200 -0.75 -17.90 -2.00
C SER A 200 -2.06 -17.81 -1.24
N VAL A 201 -2.71 -18.96 -1.08
CA VAL A 201 -3.86 -19.12 -0.17
C VAL A 201 -3.36 -19.99 0.98
N ASN A 202 -3.64 -19.58 2.21
CA ASN A 202 -3.26 -20.38 3.38
C ASN A 202 -4.27 -21.50 3.68
N GLU A 203 -3.99 -22.32 4.67
CA GLU A 203 -4.82 -23.46 5.08
C GLU A 203 -6.26 -23.08 5.46
N ARG A 204 -6.50 -21.80 5.80
CA ARG A 204 -7.82 -21.26 6.16
C ARG A 204 -8.55 -20.61 4.98
N GLY A 205 -8.00 -20.68 3.77
CA GLY A 205 -8.60 -20.09 2.56
C GLY A 205 -8.35 -18.59 2.39
N GLU A 206 -7.52 -17.96 3.24
CA GLU A 206 -7.22 -16.53 3.12
C GLU A 206 -6.04 -16.28 2.17
N THR A 207 -6.13 -15.20 1.38
CA THR A 207 -5.09 -14.84 0.41
C THR A 207 -3.96 -14.05 1.04
N MET A 208 -2.72 -14.41 0.74
CA MET A 208 -1.50 -13.74 1.23
C MET A 208 -0.63 -13.34 0.04
N ASP A 209 -0.17 -12.09 0.02
CA ASP A 209 0.69 -11.55 -1.04
C ASP A 209 2.11 -11.34 -0.49
N VAL A 210 3.06 -12.15 -0.93
CA VAL A 210 4.49 -11.89 -0.72
C VAL A 210 4.99 -11.02 -1.87
N LYS A 211 5.68 -9.93 -1.54
CA LYS A 211 6.17 -8.94 -2.52
C LYS A 211 7.69 -8.89 -2.45
N CYS A 212 8.33 -8.77 -3.60
CA CYS A 212 9.76 -8.61 -3.71
C CYS A 212 10.06 -7.50 -4.71
N ASN A 213 10.77 -6.46 -4.29
CA ASN A 213 11.25 -5.43 -5.20
C ASN A 213 12.36 -6.02 -6.08
N ILE A 214 12.28 -5.75 -7.38
CA ILE A 214 13.21 -6.32 -8.36
C ILE A 214 13.80 -5.21 -9.25
N GLY A 215 14.99 -5.46 -9.78
CA GLY A 215 15.61 -4.55 -10.75
C GLY A 215 14.87 -4.58 -12.10
N ARG A 216 15.06 -3.50 -12.89
CA ARG A 216 14.50 -3.40 -14.25
C ARG A 216 14.87 -4.59 -15.14
N ARG A 217 16.11 -5.08 -15.04
CA ARG A 217 16.59 -6.22 -15.83
C ARG A 217 15.80 -7.49 -15.52
N SER A 218 15.70 -7.86 -14.25
CA SER A 218 14.92 -9.03 -13.81
C SER A 218 13.44 -8.89 -14.17
N TYR A 219 12.88 -7.68 -14.09
CA TYR A 219 11.51 -7.42 -14.56
C TYR A 219 11.35 -7.72 -16.06
N LEU A 220 12.26 -7.25 -16.90
CA LEU A 220 12.23 -7.52 -18.35
C LEU A 220 12.43 -8.99 -18.69
N GLU A 221 13.31 -9.68 -17.96
CA GLU A 221 13.51 -11.12 -18.10
C GLU A 221 12.23 -11.89 -17.71
N LEU A 222 11.59 -11.56 -16.59
CA LEU A 222 10.36 -12.22 -16.16
C LEU A 222 9.16 -11.94 -17.08
N LEU A 223 9.15 -10.84 -17.84
CA LEU A 223 8.10 -10.57 -18.83
C LEU A 223 8.03 -11.63 -19.94
N SER A 224 9.13 -12.37 -20.22
CA SER A 224 9.08 -13.47 -21.20
C SER A 224 8.21 -14.65 -20.74
N HIS A 225 7.84 -14.69 -19.46
CA HIS A 225 6.98 -15.70 -18.86
C HIS A 225 5.54 -15.20 -18.65
N GLN A 226 5.12 -14.14 -19.34
CA GLN A 226 3.74 -13.65 -19.29
C GLN A 226 2.74 -14.76 -19.61
N ASP A 227 1.67 -14.83 -18.81
CA ASP A 227 0.54 -15.75 -19.02
C ASP A 227 -0.23 -15.35 -20.29
N PRO A 228 -0.26 -16.19 -21.33
CA PRO A 228 -0.93 -15.86 -22.59
C PRO A 228 -2.46 -15.81 -22.48
N ASP A 229 -3.06 -16.43 -21.46
CA ASP A 229 -4.51 -16.35 -21.20
C ASP A 229 -4.88 -15.06 -20.44
N ARG A 230 -3.91 -14.17 -20.16
CA ARG A 230 -4.11 -12.93 -19.40
C ARG A 230 -3.52 -11.68 -20.03
N LEU A 231 -4.37 -10.68 -20.18
CA LEU A 231 -4.01 -9.34 -20.63
C LEU A 231 -3.37 -8.53 -19.49
N PRO A 232 -2.35 -7.70 -19.81
CA PRO A 232 -1.87 -6.70 -18.87
C PRO A 232 -2.98 -5.74 -18.44
N ILE A 233 -2.98 -5.36 -17.17
CA ILE A 233 -3.94 -4.40 -16.62
C ILE A 233 -3.21 -3.14 -16.19
N ARG A 234 -3.75 -1.98 -16.61
CA ARG A 234 -3.30 -0.69 -16.10
C ARG A 234 -4.25 -0.21 -15.01
N VAL A 235 -3.69 0.28 -13.90
CA VAL A 235 -4.44 0.80 -12.76
C VAL A 235 -3.89 2.18 -12.42
N VAL A 236 -4.72 3.20 -12.57
CA VAL A 236 -4.42 4.53 -12.04
C VAL A 236 -4.90 4.57 -10.59
N ARG A 237 -3.96 4.62 -9.66
CA ARG A 237 -4.23 4.62 -8.22
C ARG A 237 -4.12 6.02 -7.66
N GLN A 238 -5.17 6.46 -6.98
CA GLN A 238 -5.20 7.67 -6.17
C GLN A 238 -5.21 7.27 -4.69
N ALA A 239 -4.11 7.53 -3.99
CA ALA A 239 -3.96 7.29 -2.57
C ALA A 239 -4.22 8.58 -1.78
N PHE A 240 -4.99 8.49 -0.71
CA PHE A 240 -5.33 9.61 0.15
C PHE A 240 -5.63 9.14 1.57
N VAL A 241 -5.62 10.07 2.52
CA VAL A 241 -5.91 9.79 3.92
C VAL A 241 -7.22 10.49 4.29
N TRP A 242 -8.10 9.77 5.00
CA TRP A 242 -9.34 10.32 5.55
C TRP A 242 -9.54 9.78 6.96
N LYS A 243 -9.71 10.68 7.95
CA LYS A 243 -9.94 10.33 9.36
C LYS A 243 -8.99 9.23 9.88
N HIS A 244 -7.68 9.46 9.73
CA HIS A 244 -6.60 8.53 10.13
C HIS A 244 -6.64 7.15 9.45
N ARG A 245 -7.21 7.06 8.24
CA ARG A 245 -7.22 5.83 7.44
C ARG A 245 -6.68 6.09 6.05
N HIS A 246 -5.85 5.15 5.57
CA HIS A 246 -5.33 5.16 4.21
C HIS A 246 -6.34 4.51 3.26
N PHE A 247 -6.69 5.24 2.21
CA PHE A 247 -7.56 4.76 1.15
C PHE A 247 -6.82 4.79 -0.19
N CYS A 248 -7.07 3.77 -1.00
CA CYS A 248 -6.59 3.68 -2.37
C CYS A 248 -7.78 3.52 -3.32
N LEU A 249 -8.10 4.58 -4.06
CA LEU A 249 -9.04 4.51 -5.17
C LEU A 249 -8.28 4.01 -6.41
N ASN A 250 -8.64 2.83 -6.90
CA ASN A 250 -8.06 2.24 -8.09
C ASN A 250 -9.03 2.42 -9.25
N ASN A 251 -8.63 3.19 -10.26
CA ASN A 251 -9.28 3.20 -11.56
C ASN A 251 -8.61 2.13 -12.44
N ILE A 252 -9.31 1.02 -12.63
CA ILE A 252 -8.84 -0.15 -13.36
C ILE A 252 -9.22 0.01 -14.83
N LEU A 253 -8.21 0.09 -15.69
CA LEU A 253 -8.34 0.24 -17.12
C LEU A 253 -8.11 -1.15 -17.75
N CYS A 254 -9.20 -1.80 -18.16
CA CYS A 254 -9.12 -3.07 -18.86
C CYS A 254 -8.69 -2.83 -20.31
N ALA A 255 -7.62 -3.48 -20.75
CA ALA A 255 -7.28 -3.54 -22.16
C ALA A 255 -8.26 -4.50 -22.85
N ALA A 256 -8.91 -4.08 -23.93
CA ALA A 256 -9.62 -5.01 -24.81
C ALA A 256 -8.59 -5.80 -25.62
N SER A 257 -8.86 -7.08 -25.87
CA SER A 257 -8.14 -7.85 -26.90
C SER A 257 -8.40 -7.20 -28.26
N SER A 258 -7.40 -6.49 -28.78
CA SER A 258 -7.47 -5.86 -30.09
C SER A 258 -7.32 -6.91 -31.19
N SER A 259 -8.42 -7.51 -31.63
CA SER A 259 -8.50 -8.11 -32.96
C SER A 259 -8.92 -7.04 -33.98
N ASN A 260 -8.08 -6.01 -34.14
CA ASN A 260 -7.89 -5.23 -35.37
C ASN A 260 -7.07 -3.98 -35.06
N GLU A 261 -5.83 -3.96 -35.54
CA GLU A 261 -5.04 -2.75 -35.70
C GLU A 261 -5.80 -1.75 -36.60
N ARG A 262 -5.74 -0.45 -36.26
CA ARG A 262 -6.32 0.73 -36.96
C ARG A 262 -7.59 1.35 -36.36
N GLN A 263 -7.84 1.23 -35.06
CA GLN A 263 -8.63 2.24 -34.35
C GLN A 263 -7.93 2.65 -33.06
N SER A 264 -7.80 3.97 -32.84
CA SER A 264 -7.36 4.56 -31.57
C SER A 264 -8.06 3.86 -30.40
N PRO A 265 -7.37 3.55 -29.29
CA PRO A 265 -7.95 2.82 -28.18
C PRO A 265 -9.09 3.65 -27.56
N ARG A 266 -10.33 3.39 -27.98
CA ARG A 266 -11.51 3.88 -27.29
C ARG A 266 -11.52 3.18 -25.93
N THR A 267 -11.35 3.95 -24.86
CA THR A 267 -11.48 3.53 -23.47
C THR A 267 -12.86 2.90 -23.26
N PHE A 268 -12.93 1.57 -23.29
CA PHE A 268 -14.11 0.79 -22.92
C PHE A 268 -13.94 0.28 -21.48
N GLY A 269 -14.93 0.58 -20.63
CA GLY A 269 -15.11 0.04 -19.27
C GLY A 269 -13.99 0.30 -18.27
N SER A 270 -14.00 1.44 -17.58
CA SER A 270 -13.19 1.64 -16.37
C SER A 270 -13.96 1.16 -15.14
N ILE A 271 -13.34 0.35 -14.29
CA ILE A 271 -13.92 -0.05 -13.00
C ILE A 271 -13.19 0.70 -11.89
N MET A 272 -13.93 1.44 -11.07
CA MET A 272 -13.37 2.12 -9.90
C MET A 272 -13.61 1.29 -8.64
N VAL A 273 -12.53 0.97 -7.92
CA VAL A 273 -12.59 0.23 -6.66
C VAL A 273 -11.83 0.99 -5.58
N LEU A 274 -12.54 1.39 -4.53
CA LEU A 274 -11.94 1.92 -3.30
C LEU A 274 -11.43 0.77 -2.44
N ASN A 275 -10.20 0.86 -1.96
CA ASN A 275 -9.56 -0.15 -1.11
C ASN A 275 -9.10 0.49 0.19
N CYS A 276 -9.29 -0.20 1.32
CA CYS A 276 -8.70 0.17 2.60
C CYS A 276 -8.37 -1.09 3.41
N TRP A 277 -7.41 -0.96 4.32
CA TRP A 277 -7.19 -1.94 5.39
C TRP A 277 -7.90 -1.43 6.63
N CYS A 278 -8.79 -2.24 7.19
CA CYS A 278 -9.49 -1.89 8.41
C CYS A 278 -9.92 -3.13 9.16
N GLU A 279 -10.17 -2.96 10.45
CA GLU A 279 -10.70 -4.03 11.28
C GLU A 279 -12.16 -4.31 10.94
N ASP A 280 -12.62 -5.50 11.32
CA ASP A 280 -14.03 -5.90 11.31
C ASP A 280 -14.81 -5.11 12.38
N ASP A 281 -14.87 -3.79 12.22
CA ASP A 281 -15.61 -2.88 13.09
C ASP A 281 -16.78 -2.26 12.31
N ALA A 282 -17.93 -2.16 12.98
CA ALA A 282 -19.15 -1.56 12.44
C ALA A 282 -18.98 -0.05 12.15
N ASN A 283 -17.97 0.58 12.76
CA ASN A 283 -17.70 2.02 12.68
C ASN A 283 -16.66 2.40 11.62
N LEU A 284 -16.61 1.72 10.47
CA LEU A 284 -15.75 2.13 9.36
C LEU A 284 -16.17 3.53 8.86
N MET A 285 -15.38 4.55 9.19
CA MET A 285 -15.55 5.90 8.66
C MET A 285 -15.10 5.95 7.19
N LEU A 286 -16.04 5.75 6.29
CA LEU A 286 -15.83 5.89 4.85
C LEU A 286 -15.71 7.37 4.45
N PRO A 287 -15.03 7.69 3.34
CA PRO A 287 -15.07 9.02 2.75
C PRO A 287 -16.53 9.42 2.45
N PRO A 288 -16.88 10.70 2.60
CA PRO A 288 -18.25 11.14 2.41
C PRO A 288 -18.66 11.03 0.92
N PRO A 289 -19.97 10.84 0.61
CA PRO A 289 -20.44 10.59 -0.76
C PRO A 289 -20.11 11.68 -1.78
N GLU A 290 -19.97 12.93 -1.32
CA GLU A 290 -19.56 14.07 -2.15
C GLU A 290 -18.13 13.90 -2.69
N VAL A 291 -17.31 13.14 -1.97
CA VAL A 291 -15.91 12.84 -2.29
C VAL A 291 -15.80 11.51 -3.04
N VAL A 292 -16.42 10.44 -2.53
CA VAL A 292 -16.45 9.12 -3.17
C VAL A 292 -17.85 8.50 -3.04
N GLN A 293 -18.51 8.28 -4.17
CA GLN A 293 -19.83 7.66 -4.22
C GLN A 293 -19.69 6.13 -4.32
N LEU A 294 -20.01 5.45 -3.22
CA LEU A 294 -19.93 3.99 -3.12
C LEU A 294 -21.24 3.34 -3.58
N GLU A 295 -21.15 2.29 -4.40
CA GLU A 295 -22.32 1.49 -4.79
C GLU A 295 -22.56 0.33 -3.83
N LYS A 296 -21.52 -0.48 -3.60
CA LYS A 296 -21.59 -1.67 -2.74
C LYS A 296 -20.20 -2.13 -2.31
N GLU A 297 -20.16 -2.93 -1.24
CA GLU A 297 -18.97 -3.69 -0.88
C GLU A 297 -18.78 -4.88 -1.82
N VAL A 298 -17.55 -5.05 -2.32
CA VAL A 298 -17.13 -6.12 -3.24
C VAL A 298 -15.93 -6.89 -2.68
N THR A 299 -15.75 -6.86 -1.36
CA THR A 299 -14.74 -7.65 -0.65
C THR A 299 -14.96 -9.13 -0.91
N GLY A 300 -13.89 -9.87 -1.26
CA GLY A 300 -13.97 -11.31 -1.56
C GLY A 300 -14.57 -11.68 -2.92
N MET A 301 -15.24 -10.75 -3.62
CA MET A 301 -15.84 -11.01 -4.94
C MET A 301 -14.76 -11.15 -6.02
N LEU A 302 -14.69 -12.33 -6.65
CA LEU A 302 -13.64 -12.68 -7.61
C LEU A 302 -13.71 -11.84 -8.88
N GLU A 303 -14.90 -11.45 -9.31
CA GLU A 303 -15.15 -10.69 -10.53
C GLU A 303 -14.57 -9.26 -10.49
N TYR A 304 -14.32 -8.72 -9.30
CA TYR A 304 -13.63 -7.44 -9.09
C TYR A 304 -12.13 -7.62 -8.75
N SER A 305 -11.60 -8.84 -8.88
CA SER A 305 -10.17 -9.09 -8.73
C SER A 305 -9.43 -8.78 -10.03
N LEU A 306 -8.23 -8.20 -9.92
CA LEU A 306 -7.36 -7.98 -11.10
C LEU A 306 -7.08 -9.29 -11.85
N PHE A 307 -7.06 -10.44 -11.15
CA PHE A 307 -6.81 -11.73 -11.79
C PHE A 307 -7.97 -12.12 -12.70
N TYR A 308 -9.20 -11.96 -12.25
CA TYR A 308 -10.38 -12.21 -13.08
C TYR A 308 -10.47 -11.22 -14.24
N LEU A 309 -10.27 -9.91 -13.95
CA LEU A 309 -10.33 -8.86 -14.95
C LEU A 309 -9.24 -8.97 -16.04
N SER A 310 -8.16 -9.72 -15.77
CA SER A 310 -7.08 -9.91 -16.75
C SER A 310 -7.42 -10.96 -17.80
N GLN A 311 -8.49 -11.74 -17.66
CA GLN A 311 -8.74 -12.87 -18.54
C GLN A 311 -9.01 -12.45 -19.98
N VAL A 312 -8.36 -13.13 -20.94
CA VAL A 312 -8.66 -12.97 -22.37
C VAL A 312 -10.06 -13.49 -22.71
N ASN A 313 -10.50 -14.58 -22.05
CA ASN A 313 -11.81 -15.21 -22.26
C ASN A 313 -12.52 -15.47 -20.90
N PRO A 314 -13.43 -14.58 -20.46
CA PRO A 314 -14.07 -14.68 -19.14
C PRO A 314 -14.98 -15.91 -18.93
N ASN A 315 -15.32 -16.65 -19.99
CA ASN A 315 -16.17 -17.84 -19.91
C ASN A 315 -15.43 -19.13 -19.51
N LYS A 316 -14.09 -19.20 -19.61
CA LYS A 316 -13.33 -20.45 -19.35
C LYS A 316 -13.37 -20.92 -17.88
N LEU A 317 -13.62 -20.05 -16.90
CA LEU A 317 -13.65 -20.44 -15.49
C LEU A 317 -14.99 -21.06 -15.04
N LYS A 318 -16.09 -20.82 -15.75
CA LYS A 318 -17.39 -21.44 -15.40
C LYS A 318 -17.37 -22.95 -15.61
N GLU A 319 -16.50 -23.45 -16.48
CA GLU A 319 -16.37 -24.87 -16.81
C GLU A 319 -15.35 -25.61 -15.93
N ALA A 320 -14.46 -24.89 -15.24
CA ALA A 320 -13.46 -25.48 -14.33
C ALA A 320 -13.95 -25.62 -12.88
N GLY A 321 -15.17 -25.12 -12.59
CA GLY A 321 -15.81 -25.15 -11.27
C GLY A 321 -17.09 -25.97 -11.21
N SER A 322 -17.35 -26.80 -12.24
CA SER A 322 -18.44 -27.78 -12.29
C SER A 322 -17.91 -29.20 -12.15
#